data_AF-V4MRP4-F1
#
_entry.id   AF-V4MRP4-F1
#
_cell.length_a   1.000
_cell.length_b   1.000
_cell.length_c   1.000
_cell.angle_alpha   90.00
_cell.angle_beta   90.00
_cell.angle_gamma   90.00
#
_symmetry.space_group_name_H-M   'P 1'
#
loop_
_entity.id
_entity.type
_entity.pdbx_description
1 polymer ?
#
loop_
_entity_poly.entity_id
_entity_poly.type
_entity_poly.pdbx_seq_one_letter_code
_entity_poly.pdbx_strand_id
1 'polypeptide(L)'
;MGGGPKTFPGGVSKWQWKKMQAKKQKQFFKARLSHISRERHIYEMRKQAELKAVKTLNLFSICANEQVKVLADRFQKPSGFDLCTDWNGPELFEAVDENLNRY
;
A
#
# COMPACT_ATOMS: atom_id res chain seq x y z
N MET A 1 7.22 40.68 -56.45
CA MET A 1 7.59 39.96 -55.21
C MET A 1 6.74 40.51 -54.08
N GLY A 2 5.77 39.71 -53.62
CA GLY A 2 4.73 40.17 -52.69
C GLY A 2 5.20 40.16 -51.24
N GLY A 3 5.06 41.30 -50.57
CA GLY A 3 5.16 41.43 -49.13
C GLY A 3 4.15 42.46 -48.68
N GLY A 4 2.91 42.00 -48.43
CA GLY A 4 1.87 42.85 -47.84
C GLY A 4 2.32 43.43 -46.49
N PRO A 5 1.57 44.40 -45.94
CA PRO A 5 1.94 45.12 -44.72
C PRO A 5 2.44 44.16 -43.64
N LYS A 6 3.59 44.48 -43.04
CA LYS A 6 4.25 43.66 -42.02
C LYS A 6 3.49 43.74 -40.70
N THR A 7 2.25 43.26 -40.70
CA THR A 7 1.33 43.27 -39.57
C THR A 7 1.40 41.93 -38.85
N PHE A 8 1.27 41.95 -37.52
CA PHE A 8 1.14 40.72 -36.76
C PHE A 8 -0.24 40.09 -37.06
N PRO A 9 -0.37 38.76 -36.96
CA PRO A 9 -1.62 38.09 -37.33
C PRO A 9 -2.84 38.69 -36.63
N GLY A 10 -3.92 38.92 -37.38
CA GLY A 10 -5.14 39.56 -36.87
C GLY A 10 -5.05 41.08 -36.69
N GLY A 11 -4.06 41.74 -37.29
CA GLY A 11 -3.93 43.21 -37.24
C GLY A 11 -3.49 43.75 -35.87
N VAL A 12 -2.98 42.88 -35.00
CA VAL A 12 -2.55 43.27 -33.65
C VAL A 12 -1.20 43.97 -33.68
N SER A 13 -0.92 44.79 -32.66
CA SER A 13 0.39 45.40 -32.50
C SER A 13 1.45 44.36 -32.09
N LYS A 14 2.72 44.70 -32.33
CA LYS A 14 3.88 43.88 -31.91
C LYS A 14 3.83 43.50 -30.43
N TRP A 15 3.45 44.45 -29.58
CA TRP A 15 3.39 44.25 -28.14
C TRP A 15 2.21 43.38 -27.72
N GLN A 16 1.06 43.51 -28.38
CA GLN A 16 -0.07 42.61 -28.18
C GLN A 16 0.31 41.18 -28.57
N TRP A 17 0.95 41.00 -29.74
CA TRP A 17 1.44 39.70 -30.20
C TRP A 17 2.44 39.07 -29.22
N LYS A 18 3.41 39.83 -28.73
CA LYS A 18 4.40 39.35 -27.74
C LYS A 18 3.73 38.89 -26.45
N LYS A 19 2.75 39.64 -25.94
CA LYS A 19 1.96 39.26 -24.76
C LYS A 19 1.14 37.99 -24.99
N MET A 20 0.55 37.85 -26.17
CA MET A 20 -0.20 36.64 -26.55
C MET A 20 0.71 35.41 -26.62
N GLN A 21 1.90 35.52 -27.23
CA GLN A 21 2.87 34.42 -27.27
C GLN A 21 3.32 34.02 -25.86
N ALA A 22 3.63 34.99 -24.99
CA ALA A 22 3.97 34.70 -23.60
C ALA A 22 2.82 34.02 -22.83
N LYS A 23 1.57 34.45 -23.03
CA LYS A 23 0.39 33.80 -22.43
C LYS A 23 0.23 32.36 -22.93
N LYS A 24 0.40 32.13 -24.23
CA LYS A 24 0.34 30.80 -24.86
C LYS A 24 1.44 29.87 -24.31
N GLN A 25 2.67 30.36 -24.20
CA GLN A 25 3.78 29.61 -23.58
C GLN A 25 3.49 29.24 -22.12
N LYS A 26 2.99 30.17 -21.31
CA LYS A 26 2.58 29.90 -19.92
C LYS A 26 1.49 28.83 -19.85
N GLN A 27 0.52 28.85 -20.75
CA GLN A 27 -0.55 27.86 -20.79
C GLN A 27 -0.02 26.46 -21.13
N PHE A 28 0.85 26.34 -22.13
CA PHE A 28 1.50 25.07 -22.45
C PHE A 28 2.33 24.53 -21.28
N PHE A 29 3.09 25.39 -20.61
CA PHE A 29 3.89 24.99 -19.46
C PHE A 29 3.01 24.49 -18.30
N LYS A 30 1.92 25.21 -17.99
CA LYS A 30 0.95 24.78 -16.97
C LYS A 30 0.31 23.42 -17.30
N ALA A 31 -0.14 23.25 -18.55
CA ALA A 31 -0.74 21.99 -19.00
C ALA A 31 0.26 20.81 -18.89
N ARG A 32 1.52 21.04 -19.26
CA ARG A 32 2.58 20.04 -19.14
C ARG A 32 2.85 19.65 -17.69
N LEU A 33 2.96 20.63 -16.79
CA LEU A 33 3.16 20.35 -15.36
C LEU A 33 1.99 19.60 -14.76
N SER A 34 0.74 20.01 -15.04
CA SER A 34 -0.44 19.31 -14.52
C SER A 34 -0.52 17.87 -15.03
N HIS A 35 -0.10 17.62 -16.27
CA HIS A 35 -0.03 16.27 -16.82
C HIS A 35 0.94 15.39 -16.02
N ILE A 36 2.16 15.88 -15.81
CA ILE A 36 3.20 15.16 -15.06
C ILE A 36 2.75 14.89 -13.62
N SER A 37 2.11 15.86 -12.95
CA SER A 37 1.59 15.68 -11.60
C SER A 37 0.53 14.58 -11.51
N ARG A 38 -0.35 14.49 -12.51
CA ARG A 38 -1.37 13.43 -12.60
C ARG A 38 -0.74 12.05 -12.80
N GLU A 39 0.23 11.94 -13.71
CA GLU A 39 0.96 10.69 -13.95
C GLU A 39 1.69 10.20 -12.69
N ARG A 40 2.36 11.11 -11.99
CA ARG A 40 3.01 10.81 -10.71
C ARG A 40 2.01 10.31 -9.68
N HIS A 41 0.85 10.95 -9.55
CA HIS A 41 -0.16 10.52 -8.59
C HIS A 41 -0.65 9.09 -8.86
N ILE A 42 -0.89 8.75 -10.13
CA ILE A 42 -1.29 7.40 -10.53
C ILE A 42 -0.19 6.38 -10.19
N TYR A 43 1.07 6.72 -10.44
CA TYR A 43 2.20 5.85 -10.09
C TYR A 43 2.28 5.59 -8.59
N GLU A 44 2.19 6.63 -7.76
CA GLU A 44 2.21 6.48 -6.30
C GLU A 44 1.03 5.64 -5.81
N MET A 45 -0.18 5.85 -6.34
CA MET A 45 -1.35 5.04 -5.98
C MET A 45 -1.16 3.56 -6.30
N ARG A 46 -0.60 3.23 -7.47
CA ARG A 46 -0.30 1.84 -7.85
C ARG A 46 0.72 1.22 -6.92
N LYS A 47 1.82 1.94 -6.64
CA LYS A 47 2.87 1.47 -5.73
C LYS A 47 2.35 1.25 -4.30
N GLN A 48 1.51 2.15 -3.80
CA GLN A 48 0.88 1.98 -2.48
C GLN A 48 -0.09 0.80 -2.47
N ALA A 49 -0.82 0.56 -3.56
CA ALA A 49 -1.71 -0.58 -3.69
C ALA A 49 -0.94 -1.92 -3.69
N GLU A 50 0.20 -2.00 -4.38
CA GLU A 50 1.09 -3.17 -4.34
C GLU A 50 1.58 -3.46 -2.92
N LEU A 51 2.07 -2.44 -2.22
CA LEU A 51 2.52 -2.57 -0.83
C LEU A 51 1.37 -2.98 0.11
N LYS A 52 0.18 -2.41 -0.10
CA LYS A 52 -1.01 -2.77 0.68
C LYS A 52 -1.44 -4.21 0.42
N ALA A 53 -1.40 -4.67 -0.83
CA ALA A 53 -1.74 -6.05 -1.19
C ALA A 53 -0.79 -7.05 -0.51
N VAL A 54 0.51 -6.78 -0.50
CA VAL A 54 1.50 -7.62 0.22
C VAL A 54 1.20 -7.65 1.72
N LYS A 55 0.87 -6.51 2.33
CA LYS A 55 0.50 -6.46 3.76
C LYS A 55 -0.79 -7.22 4.05
N THR A 56 -1.78 -7.17 3.16
CA THR A 56 -3.04 -7.93 3.32
C THR A 56 -2.88 -9.42 3.07
N LEU A 57 -1.92 -9.87 2.25
CA LEU A 57 -1.63 -11.30 2.13
C LEU A 57 -0.94 -11.86 3.40
N ASN A 58 -0.39 -10.99 4.24
CA ASN A 58 -0.01 -11.32 5.61
C ASN A 58 -1.22 -11.44 6.56
N LEU A 59 -2.48 -11.36 6.09
CA LEU A 59 -3.68 -11.67 6.88
C LEU A 59 -3.92 -13.17 7.09
N PHE A 60 -3.08 -14.04 6.52
CA PHE A 60 -2.91 -15.41 7.02
C PHE A 60 -1.97 -15.49 8.23
N SER A 61 -1.49 -14.35 8.72
CA SER A 61 -0.86 -14.29 10.03
C SER A 61 -1.96 -14.40 11.08
N ILE A 62 -2.28 -15.64 11.44
CA ILE A 62 -2.32 -15.98 12.86
C ILE A 62 -1.15 -15.21 13.49
N CYS A 63 -1.39 -14.42 14.54
CA CYS A 63 -0.30 -13.66 15.17
C CYS A 63 0.84 -14.64 15.43
N ALA A 64 2.11 -14.31 15.14
CA ALA A 64 3.20 -15.30 15.21
C ALA A 64 3.16 -16.10 16.52
N ASN A 65 2.77 -15.43 17.62
CA ASN A 65 2.55 -16.04 18.94
C ASN A 65 1.39 -17.05 18.98
N GLU A 66 0.26 -16.76 18.35
CA GLU A 66 -0.88 -17.68 18.22
C GLU A 66 -0.51 -18.90 17.36
N GLN A 67 0.33 -18.73 16.34
CA GLN A 67 0.75 -19.83 15.48
C GLN A 67 1.70 -20.77 16.23
N VAL A 68 2.63 -20.19 17.01
CA VAL A 68 3.50 -20.96 17.91
C VAL A 68 2.69 -21.71 18.95
N LYS A 69 1.64 -21.10 19.51
CA LYS A 69 0.75 -21.77 20.47
C LYS A 69 0.00 -22.95 19.84
N VAL A 70 -0.65 -22.75 18.69
CA VAL A 70 -1.35 -23.83 17.95
C VAL A 70 -0.40 -24.96 17.57
N LEU A 71 0.86 -24.66 17.28
CA LEU A 71 1.88 -25.67 17.03
C LEU A 71 2.27 -26.41 18.32
N ALA A 72 2.47 -25.70 19.43
CA ALA A 72 2.81 -26.28 20.73
C ALA A 72 1.70 -27.20 21.27
N ASP A 73 0.44 -26.80 21.12
CA ASP A 73 -0.73 -27.57 21.57
C ASP A 73 -0.84 -28.94 20.87
N ARG A 74 -0.31 -29.08 19.64
CA ARG A 74 -0.25 -30.38 18.93
C ARG A 74 0.72 -31.38 19.54
N PHE A 75 1.72 -30.89 20.28
CA PHE A 75 2.72 -31.73 20.94
C PHE A 75 2.39 -32.02 22.41
N GLN A 76 1.34 -31.40 22.96
CA GLN A 76 0.83 -31.74 24.27
C GLN A 76 0.22 -33.15 24.24
N LYS A 77 0.77 -34.05 25.05
CA LYS A 77 0.26 -35.40 25.27
C LYS A 77 -0.44 -35.43 26.63
N PRO A 78 -1.54 -36.18 26.81
CA PRO A 78 -2.28 -36.23 28.08
C PRO A 78 -1.47 -36.76 29.27
N SER A 79 -0.32 -37.40 29.03
CA SER A 79 0.63 -37.84 30.07
C SER A 79 2.00 -37.16 29.95
N GLY A 80 2.09 -36.06 29.20
CA GLY A 80 3.32 -35.31 28.96
C GLY A 80 3.58 -34.29 30.06
N PHE A 81 4.81 -34.25 30.56
CA PHE A 81 5.22 -33.34 31.62
C PHE A 81 6.07 -32.22 31.01
N ASP A 82 5.64 -30.96 31.17
CA ASP A 82 6.44 -29.81 30.76
C ASP A 82 7.43 -29.45 31.86
N LEU A 83 8.73 -29.53 31.54
CA LEU A 83 9.83 -29.29 32.47
C LEU A 83 10.36 -27.85 32.38
N CYS A 84 9.86 -27.04 31.44
CA CYS A 84 10.43 -25.73 31.11
C CYS A 84 9.44 -24.59 31.41
N THR A 85 9.10 -24.42 32.69
CA THR A 85 8.50 -23.18 33.20
C THR A 85 9.42 -22.56 34.25
N ASP A 86 10.04 -21.44 33.90
CA ASP A 86 11.07 -20.79 34.72
C ASP A 86 10.54 -20.17 36.04
N TRP A 87 9.21 -20.12 36.26
CA TRP A 87 8.63 -19.44 37.43
C TRP A 87 7.46 -20.13 38.12
N ASN A 88 6.77 -21.08 37.47
CA ASN A 88 5.74 -21.89 38.10
C ASN A 88 6.12 -23.36 37.93
N GLY A 89 6.16 -24.09 39.05
CA GLY A 89 6.43 -25.53 39.05
C GLY A 89 5.48 -26.29 38.13
N PRO A 90 5.79 -27.56 37.83
CA PRO A 90 5.17 -28.31 36.76
C PRO A 90 3.64 -28.37 36.91
N GLU A 91 2.93 -27.86 35.90
CA GLU A 91 1.48 -27.97 35.79
C GLU A 91 1.11 -29.31 35.16
N LEU A 92 0.24 -30.05 35.84
CA LEU A 92 -0.28 -31.32 35.36
C LEU A 92 -1.47 -31.01 34.46
N PHE A 93 -1.34 -31.23 33.15
CA PHE A 93 -2.46 -31.09 32.23
C PHE A 93 -3.51 -32.15 32.58
N GLU A 94 -4.67 -31.74 33.09
CA GLU A 94 -5.76 -32.68 33.38
C GLU A 94 -6.24 -33.32 32.08
N ALA A 95 -6.22 -34.65 32.05
CA ALA A 95 -6.89 -35.40 31.01
C ALA A 95 -8.39 -35.13 31.16
N VAL A 96 -9.00 -34.48 30.16
CA VAL A 96 -10.46 -34.46 30.04
C VAL A 96 -10.87 -35.91 29.77
N ASP A 97 -11.32 -36.59 30.81
CA ASP A 97 -11.83 -37.96 30.74
C ASP A 97 -13.10 -37.99 29.87
N GLU A 98 -12.95 -38.29 28.58
CA GLU A 98 -14.05 -38.61 27.65
C GLU A 98 -14.69 -39.99 27.92
N ASN A 99 -14.51 -40.59 29.10
CA ASN A 99 -15.01 -41.94 29.42
C ASN A 99 -16.03 -41.97 30.56
N LEU A 100 -17.00 -41.06 30.55
CA LEU A 100 -18.17 -41.15 31.44
C LEU A 100 -19.47 -41.28 30.62
N ASN A 101 -19.72 -42.45 30.02
CA ASN A 101 -21.06 -42.97 29.71
C ASN A 101 -21.02 -44.31 28.93
N ARG A 102 -20.56 -45.39 29.58
CA ARG A 102 -20.94 -46.77 29.18
C ARG A 102 -21.04 -47.65 30.42
N TYR A 103 -22.19 -47.59 31.09
CA TYR A 103 -22.75 -48.69 31.87
C TYR A 103 -24.18 -48.93 31.38
#